data_AF-A0A7J6P0Z3-F1
#
_entry.id   AF-A0A7J6P0Z3-F1
#
_cell.length_a   1.000
_cell.length_b   1.000
_cell.length_c   1.000
_cell.angle_alpha   90.00
_cell.angle_beta   90.00
_cell.angle_gamma   90.00
#
_symmetry.space_group_name_H-M   'P 1'
#
loop_
_entity.id
_entity.type
_entity.pdbx_description
1 polymer ?
#
loop_
_entity_poly.entity_id
_entity_poly.type
_entity_poly.pdbx_seq_one_letter_code
_entity_poly.pdbx_strand_id
1 'polypeptide(L)'
;TPSPAPKEESSFPLAVFIAIISAALAVVIGTTILVRRGNKYRVVPDVLASAMAEAEADDRFASQPSSSSLSGDENYQERMRAAREVVNPFKRFAKQREEQQRAQARRLEKAKREREEKEKERREMKKEKEKREEERARAQRAQETAKKESEAARSKKVPESAASNDGKPSSASAEQAYSEDLGASAELSAVRELRCELEKSKADEPHRKRKQRFKKLQLEWHPDKNRSDEATAVFQFLQSKKSWYLGK
;
A
#
# COMPACT_ATOMS: atom_id res chain seq x y z
N THR A 1 59.15 -2.41 -16.15
CA THR A 1 57.93 -2.22 -15.34
C THR A 1 56.94 -3.32 -15.72
N PRO A 2 56.66 -4.29 -14.84
CA PRO A 2 55.78 -5.41 -15.18
C PRO A 2 54.31 -4.98 -15.21
N SER A 3 53.61 -5.39 -16.26
CA SER A 3 52.19 -5.12 -16.52
C SER A 3 51.31 -5.92 -15.54
N PRO A 4 50.31 -5.30 -14.88
CA PRO A 4 49.42 -6.01 -13.97
C PRO A 4 48.47 -6.94 -14.75
N ALA A 5 48.45 -8.21 -14.35
CA ALA A 5 47.56 -9.22 -14.89
C ALA A 5 46.08 -8.94 -14.51
N PRO A 6 45.12 -9.25 -15.40
CA PRO A 6 43.70 -9.05 -15.15
C PRO A 6 43.21 -9.98 -14.02
N LYS A 7 42.48 -9.40 -13.08
CA LYS A 7 41.84 -10.12 -11.97
C LYS A 7 40.66 -10.90 -12.54
N GLU A 8 40.67 -12.22 -12.36
CA GLU A 8 39.52 -13.07 -12.67
C GLU A 8 38.36 -12.69 -11.75
N GLU A 9 37.33 -12.07 -12.32
CA GLU A 9 36.09 -11.79 -11.62
C GLU A 9 35.35 -13.12 -11.40
N SER A 10 35.15 -13.45 -10.13
CA SER A 10 34.40 -14.62 -9.69
C SER A 10 32.94 -14.51 -10.12
N SER A 11 32.65 -15.03 -11.31
CA SER A 11 31.29 -15.26 -11.81
C SER A 11 30.62 -16.32 -10.96
N PHE A 12 29.98 -15.89 -9.86
CA PHE A 12 29.05 -16.75 -9.15
C PHE A 12 27.92 -17.13 -10.13
N PRO A 13 27.71 -18.42 -10.40
CA PRO A 13 26.73 -18.84 -11.38
C PRO A 13 25.35 -18.35 -10.95
N LEU A 14 24.76 -17.46 -11.75
CA LEU A 14 23.42 -16.87 -11.56
C LEU A 14 22.37 -17.94 -11.20
N ALA A 15 22.55 -19.17 -11.69
CA ALA A 15 21.75 -20.34 -11.39
C ALA A 15 21.66 -20.68 -9.88
N VAL A 16 22.76 -20.54 -9.13
CA VAL A 16 22.78 -20.82 -7.68
C VAL A 16 21.99 -19.75 -6.92
N PHE A 17 22.08 -18.50 -7.34
CA PHE A 17 21.35 -17.40 -6.72
C PHE A 17 19.83 -17.53 -6.95
N ILE A 18 19.42 -17.91 -8.16
CA ILE A 18 18.02 -18.17 -8.50
C ILE A 18 17.45 -19.36 -7.70
N ALA A 19 18.23 -20.42 -7.50
CA ALA A 19 17.82 -21.58 -6.71
C ALA A 19 17.56 -21.22 -5.23
N ILE A 20 18.43 -20.39 -4.63
CA ILE A 20 18.27 -19.94 -3.24
C ILE A 20 17.00 -19.08 -3.08
N ILE A 21 16.74 -18.18 -4.02
CA ILE A 21 15.55 -17.32 -3.99
C ILE A 21 14.26 -18.16 -4.13
N SER A 22 14.24 -19.13 -5.05
CA SER A 22 13.08 -20.01 -5.24
C SER A 22 12.79 -20.87 -4.00
N ALA A 23 13.81 -21.39 -3.33
CA ALA A 23 13.65 -22.16 -2.10
C ALA A 23 13.07 -21.29 -0.95
N ALA A 24 13.55 -20.04 -0.81
CA ALA A 24 13.05 -19.12 0.20
C ALA A 24 11.57 -18.73 -0.05
N LEU A 25 11.19 -18.50 -1.30
CA LEU A 25 9.81 -18.20 -1.69
C LEU A 25 8.86 -19.39 -1.44
N ALA A 26 9.30 -20.62 -1.69
CA ALA A 26 8.49 -21.82 -1.42
C ALA A 26 8.17 -21.98 0.08
N VAL A 27 9.13 -21.67 0.97
CA VAL A 27 8.92 -21.72 2.44
C VAL A 27 7.94 -20.65 2.88
N VAL A 28 8.02 -19.43 2.34
CA VAL A 28 7.11 -18.32 2.68
C VAL A 28 5.69 -18.60 2.17
N ILE A 29 5.55 -19.13 0.95
CA ILE A 29 4.24 -19.45 0.38
C ILE A 29 3.61 -20.64 1.12
N GLY A 30 4.38 -21.69 1.42
CA GLY A 30 3.90 -22.85 2.18
C GLY A 30 3.42 -22.51 3.59
N THR A 31 4.17 -21.67 4.31
CA THR A 31 3.76 -21.19 5.65
C THR A 31 2.54 -20.28 5.60
N THR A 32 2.38 -19.47 4.55
CA THR A 32 1.21 -18.56 4.43
C THR A 32 -0.07 -19.31 4.04
N ILE A 33 0.02 -20.37 3.23
CA ILE A 33 -1.14 -21.17 2.81
C ILE A 33 -1.67 -22.03 3.97
N LEU A 34 -0.81 -22.50 4.87
CA LEU A 34 -1.24 -23.27 6.04
C LEU A 34 -2.05 -22.46 7.07
N VAL A 35 -1.96 -21.13 7.05
CA VAL A 35 -2.67 -20.25 8.01
C VAL A 35 -4.12 -19.94 7.58
N ARG A 36 -4.50 -20.21 6.31
CA ARG A 36 -5.80 -19.76 5.78
C ARG A 36 -6.90 -20.84 5.73
N ARG A 37 -6.59 -22.10 6.01
CA ARG A 37 -7.61 -23.13 6.25
C ARG A 37 -7.88 -23.20 7.74
N GLY A 38 -9.04 -22.67 8.13
CA GLY A 38 -9.49 -22.51 9.51
C GLY A 38 -9.61 -23.84 10.26
N ASN A 39 -8.47 -24.32 10.75
CA ASN A 39 -8.42 -25.37 11.75
C ASN A 39 -8.00 -24.71 13.06
N LYS A 40 -8.89 -24.80 14.05
CA LYS A 40 -8.62 -24.44 15.44
C LYS A 40 -7.57 -25.42 15.98
N TYR A 41 -6.31 -25.24 15.63
CA TYR A 41 -5.24 -25.82 16.42
C TYR A 41 -5.14 -24.98 17.69
N ARG A 42 -5.85 -25.46 18.71
CA ARG A 42 -5.52 -25.20 20.10
C ARG A 42 -4.09 -25.72 20.25
N VAL A 43 -3.11 -24.85 20.05
CA VAL A 43 -1.70 -25.13 20.35
C VAL A 43 -1.70 -25.40 21.84
N VAL A 44 -1.65 -26.66 22.23
CA VAL A 44 -1.55 -27.08 23.62
C VAL A 44 -0.15 -26.67 24.07
N PRO A 45 0.02 -25.66 24.94
CA PRO A 45 1.35 -25.23 25.39
C PRO A 45 2.01 -26.27 26.30
N ASP A 46 1.29 -27.31 26.72
CA ASP A 46 1.70 -28.23 27.79
C ASP A 46 2.85 -29.17 27.43
N VAL A 47 3.15 -29.38 26.14
CA VAL A 47 4.25 -30.31 25.78
C VAL A 47 5.62 -29.68 26.02
N LEU A 48 5.74 -28.35 25.94
CA LEU A 48 6.97 -27.62 26.26
C LEU A 48 7.15 -27.37 27.77
N ALA A 49 6.06 -27.25 28.52
CA ALA A 49 6.11 -27.14 29.97
C ALA A 49 6.51 -28.47 30.63
N SER A 50 6.07 -29.61 30.08
CA SER A 50 6.41 -30.94 30.63
C SER A 50 7.89 -31.31 30.43
N ALA A 51 8.54 -30.86 29.35
CA ALA A 51 9.96 -31.12 29.12
C ALA A 51 10.90 -30.24 29.98
N MET A 52 10.42 -29.10 30.49
CA MET A 52 11.21 -28.26 31.40
C MET A 52 11.07 -28.67 32.87
N ALA A 53 9.96 -29.31 33.26
CA ALA A 53 9.76 -29.80 34.62
C ALA A 53 10.62 -31.03 34.95
N GLU A 54 11.04 -31.83 33.97
CA GLU A 54 11.94 -32.97 34.20
C GLU A 54 13.41 -32.56 34.38
N ALA A 55 13.80 -31.35 34.01
CA ALA A 55 15.18 -30.87 34.17
C ALA A 55 15.48 -30.32 35.59
N GLU A 56 14.47 -30.10 36.44
CA GLU A 56 14.65 -29.62 37.83
C GLU A 56 14.72 -30.75 38.88
N ALA A 57 14.53 -32.01 38.50
CA ALA A 57 14.53 -33.13 39.44
C ALA A 57 15.92 -33.73 39.73
N ASP A 58 16.94 -33.46 38.91
CA ASP A 58 18.27 -34.09 39.03
C ASP A 58 19.31 -33.29 39.84
N ASP A 59 18.98 -32.10 40.35
CA ASP A 59 19.94 -31.26 41.09
C ASP A 59 19.97 -31.56 42.62
N ARG A 60 19.31 -32.63 43.07
CA ARG A 60 19.32 -33.06 44.49
C ARG A 60 20.36 -34.13 44.83
N PHE A 61 21.16 -34.60 43.86
CA PHE A 61 22.16 -35.64 44.08
C PHE A 61 23.62 -35.16 43.99
N ALA A 62 23.87 -33.85 44.02
CA ALA A 62 25.21 -33.29 44.16
C ALA A 62 25.67 -33.37 45.63
N SER A 63 26.12 -34.57 45.98
CA SER A 63 27.26 -34.91 46.83
C SER A 63 27.76 -33.85 47.81
N GLN A 64 27.66 -34.20 49.10
CA GLN A 64 28.46 -33.58 50.15
C GLN A 64 29.95 -33.64 49.80
N PRO A 65 30.68 -32.52 49.82
CA PRO A 65 32.12 -32.54 49.66
C PRO A 65 32.75 -33.09 50.94
N SER A 66 33.41 -34.23 50.81
CA SER A 66 34.31 -34.78 51.82
C SER A 66 35.46 -33.79 52.06
N SER A 67 35.64 -33.43 53.32
CA SER A 67 36.67 -32.53 53.81
C SER A 67 38.04 -33.22 53.76
N SER A 68 38.80 -33.04 52.67
CA SER A 68 40.23 -33.35 52.71
C SER A 68 41.08 -32.37 51.88
N SER A 69 42.06 -31.81 52.58
CA SER A 69 43.29 -31.20 52.06
C SER A 69 43.23 -29.78 51.47
N LEU A 70 43.21 -28.82 52.40
CA LEU A 70 43.62 -27.42 52.26
C LEU A 70 45.06 -27.30 51.71
N SER A 71 45.20 -26.72 50.51
CA SER A 71 46.37 -25.92 50.05
C SER A 71 46.30 -25.54 48.56
N GLY A 72 45.18 -25.80 47.86
CA GLY A 72 44.94 -25.37 46.47
C GLY A 72 43.82 -24.33 46.27
N ASP A 73 43.31 -23.72 47.35
CA ASP A 73 42.02 -22.99 47.35
C ASP A 73 42.01 -21.63 46.62
N GLU A 74 43.15 -20.95 46.48
CA GLU A 74 43.17 -19.64 45.80
C GLU A 74 42.87 -19.77 44.30
N ASN A 75 43.35 -20.83 43.66
CA ASN A 75 43.17 -21.06 42.22
C ASN A 75 41.71 -21.44 41.88
N TYR A 76 40.98 -22.08 42.79
CA TYR A 76 39.57 -22.42 42.59
C TYR A 76 38.65 -21.19 42.72
N GLN A 77 38.86 -20.37 43.75
CA GLN A 77 38.14 -19.11 43.94
C GLN A 77 38.35 -18.16 42.75
N GLU A 78 39.57 -18.08 42.23
CA GLU A 78 39.91 -17.26 41.07
C GLU A 78 39.28 -17.79 39.77
N ARG A 79 39.27 -19.11 39.55
CA ARG A 79 38.55 -19.73 38.41
C ARG A 79 37.04 -19.52 38.47
N MET A 80 36.43 -19.58 39.66
CA MET A 80 35.00 -19.32 39.83
C MET A 80 34.65 -17.84 39.63
N ARG A 81 35.55 -16.93 40.01
CA ARG A 81 35.40 -15.49 39.73
C ARG A 81 35.53 -15.21 38.23
N ALA A 82 36.53 -15.78 37.57
CA ALA A 82 36.71 -15.69 36.12
C ALA A 82 35.53 -16.30 35.34
N ALA A 83 35.02 -17.45 35.76
CA ALA A 83 33.84 -18.07 35.15
C ALA A 83 32.58 -17.21 35.28
N ARG A 84 32.39 -16.52 36.42
CA ARG A 84 31.28 -15.56 36.60
C ARG A 84 31.40 -14.34 35.67
N GLU A 85 32.61 -13.90 35.35
CA GLU A 85 32.83 -12.81 34.40
C GLU A 85 32.51 -13.21 32.95
N VAL A 86 32.76 -14.46 32.56
CA VAL A 86 32.46 -14.97 31.21
C VAL A 86 30.96 -15.21 30.96
N VAL A 87 30.17 -15.48 32.00
CA VAL A 87 28.69 -15.65 31.89
C VAL A 87 27.95 -14.30 31.79
N ASN A 88 28.60 -13.20 32.18
CA ASN A 88 28.03 -11.86 32.19
C ASN A 88 27.65 -11.29 30.80
N PRO A 89 28.45 -11.44 29.72
CA PRO A 89 28.09 -10.93 28.39
C PRO A 89 26.86 -11.60 27.77
N PHE A 90 26.66 -12.91 27.95
CA PHE A 90 25.48 -13.60 27.42
C PHE A 90 24.16 -13.09 28.03
N LYS A 91 24.16 -12.78 29.34
CA LYS A 91 23.00 -12.16 30.01
C LYS A 91 22.68 -10.78 29.46
N ARG A 92 23.71 -9.98 29.11
CA ARG A 92 23.52 -8.66 28.48
C ARG A 92 22.91 -8.78 27.08
N PHE A 93 23.39 -9.72 26.26
CA PHE A 93 22.82 -9.96 24.93
C PHE A 93 21.37 -10.46 24.99
N ALA A 94 21.05 -11.37 25.93
CA ALA A 94 19.67 -11.84 26.13
C ALA A 94 18.74 -10.68 26.51
N LYS A 95 19.16 -9.83 27.48
CA LYS A 95 18.40 -8.65 27.89
C LYS A 95 18.21 -7.66 26.73
N GLN A 96 19.26 -7.42 25.93
CA GLN A 96 19.19 -6.52 24.77
C GLN A 96 18.23 -7.05 23.69
N ARG A 97 18.22 -8.35 23.42
CA ARG A 97 17.30 -8.97 22.47
C ARG A 97 15.85 -8.88 22.94
N GLU A 98 15.61 -9.12 24.22
CA GLU A 98 14.28 -8.96 24.83
C GLU A 98 13.80 -7.50 24.73
N GLU A 99 14.68 -6.54 25.01
CA GLU A 99 14.37 -5.12 24.88
C GLU A 99 14.04 -4.73 23.43
N GLN A 100 14.79 -5.24 22.45
CA GLN A 100 14.50 -5.03 21.03
C GLN A 100 13.14 -5.63 20.64
N GLN A 101 12.81 -6.84 21.11
CA GLN A 101 11.51 -7.48 20.86
C GLN A 101 10.36 -6.66 21.49
N ARG A 102 10.52 -6.21 22.73
CA ARG A 102 9.54 -5.33 23.40
C ARG A 102 9.37 -4.01 22.64
N ALA A 103 10.45 -3.42 22.14
CA ALA A 103 10.39 -2.19 21.34
C ALA A 103 9.64 -2.41 20.01
N GLN A 104 9.89 -3.53 19.32
CA GLN A 104 9.15 -3.89 18.11
C GLN A 104 7.66 -4.13 18.40
N ALA A 105 7.32 -4.83 19.48
CA ALA A 105 5.93 -5.05 19.89
C ALA A 105 5.19 -3.73 20.15
N ARG A 106 5.82 -2.79 20.87
CA ARG A 106 5.26 -1.45 21.10
C ARG A 106 5.03 -0.66 19.81
N ARG A 107 5.94 -0.77 18.83
CA ARG A 107 5.77 -0.12 17.51
C ARG A 107 4.59 -0.69 16.75
N LEU A 108 4.42 -2.01 16.75
CA LEU A 108 3.29 -2.68 16.10
C LEU A 108 1.96 -2.33 16.76
N GLU A 109 1.91 -2.29 18.09
CA GLU A 109 0.71 -1.88 18.83
C GLU A 109 0.34 -0.43 18.53
N LYS A 110 1.31 0.49 18.52
CA LYS A 110 1.10 1.90 18.15
C LYS A 110 0.56 2.02 16.73
N ALA A 111 1.15 1.32 15.77
CA ALA A 111 0.69 1.31 14.37
C ALA A 111 -0.72 0.73 14.22
N LYS A 112 -1.09 -0.26 15.04
CA LYS A 112 -2.44 -0.82 15.06
C LYS A 112 -3.47 0.20 15.54
N ARG A 113 -3.18 0.89 16.66
CA ARG A 113 -4.04 1.97 17.19
C ARG A 113 -4.24 3.10 16.19
N GLU A 114 -3.17 3.54 15.54
CA GLU A 114 -3.23 4.59 14.52
C GLU A 114 -4.09 4.18 13.31
N ARG A 115 -4.03 2.90 12.89
CA ARG A 115 -4.89 2.38 11.82
C ARG A 115 -6.37 2.33 12.24
N GLU A 116 -6.65 1.89 13.46
CA GLU A 116 -8.01 1.85 14.01
C GLU A 116 -8.61 3.25 14.14
N GLU A 117 -7.81 4.23 14.58
CA GLU A 117 -8.20 5.64 14.66
C GLU A 117 -8.51 6.23 13.27
N LYS A 118 -7.59 6.06 12.30
CA LYS A 118 -7.82 6.47 10.91
C LYS A 118 -9.05 5.81 10.29
N GLU A 119 -9.33 4.55 10.63
CA GLU A 119 -10.54 3.88 10.16
C GLU A 119 -11.81 4.49 10.78
N LYS A 120 -11.77 4.81 12.07
CA LYS A 120 -12.87 5.51 12.75
C LYS A 120 -13.15 6.87 12.12
N GLU A 121 -12.11 7.68 11.87
CA GLU A 121 -12.24 8.98 11.18
C GLU A 121 -12.86 8.82 9.78
N ARG A 122 -12.43 7.83 9.00
CA ARG A 122 -13.02 7.55 7.67
C ARG A 122 -14.49 7.15 7.76
N ARG A 123 -14.89 6.40 8.79
CA ARG A 123 -16.29 6.04 9.02
C ARG A 123 -17.12 7.26 9.41
N GLU A 124 -16.60 8.15 10.25
CA GLU A 124 -17.27 9.40 10.65
C GLU A 124 -17.42 10.35 9.46
N MET A 125 -16.37 10.57 8.68
CA MET A 125 -16.41 11.39 7.46
C MET A 125 -17.41 10.82 6.43
N LYS A 126 -17.50 9.50 6.31
CA LYS A 126 -18.47 8.85 5.42
C LYS A 126 -19.91 9.12 5.90
N LYS A 127 -20.19 8.96 7.20
CA LYS A 127 -21.51 9.25 7.78
C LYS A 127 -21.90 10.71 7.62
N GLU A 128 -20.95 11.63 7.83
CA GLU A 128 -21.21 13.07 7.63
C GLU A 128 -21.53 13.38 6.17
N LYS A 129 -20.79 12.78 5.23
CA LYS A 129 -21.05 12.96 3.80
C LYS A 129 -22.43 12.43 3.40
N GLU A 130 -22.82 11.25 3.89
CA GLU A 130 -24.15 10.69 3.67
C GLU A 130 -25.24 11.61 4.24
N LYS A 131 -25.05 12.13 5.46
CA LYS A 131 -25.97 13.11 6.07
C LYS A 131 -26.10 14.40 5.24
N ARG A 132 -24.99 14.95 4.75
CA ARG A 132 -25.00 16.15 3.88
C ARG A 132 -25.69 15.88 2.54
N GLU A 133 -25.55 14.68 1.98
CA GLU A 133 -26.20 14.29 0.74
C GLU A 133 -27.72 14.12 0.94
N GLU A 134 -28.13 13.51 2.05
CA GLU A 134 -29.54 13.40 2.46
C GLU A 134 -30.19 14.77 2.66
N GLU A 135 -29.51 15.68 3.35
CA GLU A 135 -29.99 17.06 3.55
C GLU A 135 -30.16 17.80 2.23
N ARG A 136 -29.20 17.66 1.30
CA ARG A 136 -29.31 18.22 -0.06
C ARG A 136 -30.48 17.64 -0.82
N ALA A 137 -30.70 16.33 -0.75
CA ALA A 137 -31.83 15.67 -1.40
C ALA A 137 -33.17 16.17 -0.81
N ARG A 138 -33.24 16.38 0.51
CA ARG A 138 -34.43 16.95 1.17
C ARG A 138 -34.69 18.39 0.73
N ALA A 139 -33.65 19.22 0.62
CA ALA A 139 -33.76 20.59 0.13
C ALA A 139 -34.24 20.65 -1.33
N GLN A 140 -33.72 19.77 -2.20
CA GLN A 140 -34.16 19.68 -3.60
C GLN A 140 -35.64 19.29 -3.70
N ARG A 141 -36.09 18.28 -2.93
CA ARG A 141 -37.51 17.90 -2.89
C ARG A 141 -38.42 19.05 -2.43
N ALA A 142 -38.00 19.82 -1.43
CA ALA A 142 -38.75 20.99 -0.97
C ALA A 142 -38.84 22.10 -2.03
N GLN A 143 -37.77 22.32 -2.80
CA GLN A 143 -37.77 23.26 -3.93
C GLN A 143 -38.69 22.79 -5.06
N GLU A 144 -38.69 21.49 -5.38
CA GLU A 144 -39.58 20.92 -6.39
C GLU A 144 -41.06 21.03 -5.99
N THR A 145 -41.40 20.80 -4.72
CA THR A 145 -42.79 20.96 -4.23
C THR A 145 -43.24 22.42 -4.30
N ALA A 146 -42.38 23.36 -3.87
CA ALA A 146 -42.68 24.79 -3.97
C ALA A 146 -42.85 25.26 -5.42
N LYS A 147 -42.01 24.76 -6.34
CA LYS A 147 -42.13 25.07 -7.77
C LYS A 147 -43.48 24.56 -8.33
N LYS A 148 -43.87 23.31 -8.03
CA LYS A 148 -45.15 22.75 -8.46
C LYS A 148 -46.35 23.53 -7.94
N GLU A 149 -46.32 23.99 -6.69
CA GLU A 149 -47.38 24.84 -6.13
C GLU A 149 -47.47 26.20 -6.84
N SER A 150 -46.32 26.84 -7.13
CA SER A 150 -46.30 28.11 -7.87
C SER A 150 -46.81 27.97 -9.31
N GLU A 151 -46.53 26.84 -9.97
CA GLU A 151 -46.97 26.55 -11.33
C GLU A 151 -48.47 26.25 -11.39
N ALA A 152 -48.99 25.48 -10.42
CA ALA A 152 -50.42 25.25 -10.25
C ALA A 152 -51.20 26.55 -10.00
N ALA A 153 -50.62 27.50 -9.24
CA ALA A 153 -51.22 28.83 -9.04
C ALA A 153 -51.19 29.68 -10.33
N ARG A 154 -50.14 29.56 -11.16
CA ARG A 154 -49.98 30.35 -12.40
C ARG A 154 -50.88 29.87 -13.53
N SER A 155 -51.17 28.57 -13.61
CA SER A 155 -52.00 27.99 -14.69
C SER A 155 -53.48 28.42 -14.66
N LYS A 156 -53.91 29.22 -13.67
CA LYS A 156 -55.26 29.80 -13.60
C LYS A 156 -55.41 31.19 -14.23
N LYS A 157 -54.34 31.78 -14.80
CA LYS A 157 -54.41 33.13 -15.39
C LYS A 157 -53.71 33.18 -16.76
N VAL A 158 -54.55 33.39 -17.79
CA VAL A 158 -54.28 34.03 -19.10
C VAL A 158 -54.05 33.10 -20.32
N PRO A 159 -54.69 33.41 -21.47
CA PRO A 159 -54.83 32.52 -22.62
C PRO A 159 -53.78 32.74 -23.73
N GLU A 160 -53.62 31.67 -24.52
CA GLU A 160 -53.52 31.62 -25.99
C GLU A 160 -52.91 32.83 -26.70
N SER A 161 -51.60 32.76 -27.01
CA SER A 161 -51.07 33.27 -28.28
C SER A 161 -49.87 32.45 -28.72
N ALA A 162 -49.99 31.92 -29.92
CA ALA A 162 -49.03 31.07 -30.61
C ALA A 162 -47.96 31.93 -31.32
N ALA A 163 -46.70 31.48 -31.30
CA ALA A 163 -45.73 31.73 -32.37
C ALA A 163 -44.46 30.88 -32.16
N SER A 164 -44.44 29.75 -32.87
CA SER A 164 -43.36 29.18 -33.68
C SER A 164 -41.93 29.71 -33.47
N ASN A 165 -40.99 28.80 -33.18
CA ASN A 165 -39.67 28.84 -33.81
C ASN A 165 -38.99 27.47 -33.82
N ASP A 166 -39.09 26.83 -34.98
CA ASP A 166 -38.28 25.72 -35.46
C ASP A 166 -36.85 26.20 -35.75
N GLY A 167 -35.84 25.51 -35.23
CA GLY A 167 -34.45 25.90 -35.44
C GLY A 167 -33.45 24.89 -34.90
N LYS A 168 -33.36 23.73 -35.57
CA LYS A 168 -32.41 22.65 -35.29
C LYS A 168 -31.24 22.68 -36.28
N PRO A 169 -29.99 22.85 -35.84
CA PRO A 169 -28.84 22.43 -36.63
C PRO A 169 -28.19 21.16 -36.05
N SER A 170 -28.03 20.22 -36.98
CA SER A 170 -27.22 19.00 -36.90
C SER A 170 -25.74 19.35 -36.89
N SER A 171 -24.95 18.85 -35.92
CA SER A 171 -23.48 18.92 -35.98
C SER A 171 -22.91 17.54 -36.30
N ALA A 172 -22.45 17.41 -37.54
CA ALA A 172 -21.84 16.23 -38.09
C ALA A 172 -20.47 15.93 -37.46
N SER A 173 -20.23 14.63 -37.37
CA SER A 173 -18.99 13.94 -37.01
C SER A 173 -17.79 14.41 -37.84
N ALA A 174 -16.76 14.93 -37.17
CA ALA A 174 -15.45 15.21 -37.74
C ALA A 174 -14.43 14.24 -37.13
N GLU A 175 -14.32 13.05 -37.71
CA GLU A 175 -13.16 12.16 -37.53
C GLU A 175 -12.09 12.58 -38.55
N GLN A 176 -11.28 13.57 -38.18
CA GLN A 176 -10.10 13.98 -38.94
C GLN A 176 -8.90 13.15 -38.48
N ALA A 177 -8.33 12.40 -39.44
CA ALA A 177 -7.05 11.74 -39.34
C ALA A 177 -5.94 12.77 -39.04
N TYR A 178 -5.43 12.75 -37.81
CA TYR A 178 -4.22 13.48 -37.43
C TYR A 178 -3.00 12.65 -37.87
N SER A 179 -2.34 13.13 -38.92
CA SER A 179 -1.06 12.63 -39.43
C SER A 179 0.06 12.82 -38.41
N GLU A 180 0.86 11.77 -38.20
CA GLU A 180 1.93 11.60 -37.20
C GLU A 180 3.22 12.42 -37.43
N ASP A 181 3.13 13.62 -38.00
CA ASP A 181 4.31 14.45 -38.32
C ASP A 181 4.32 15.75 -37.50
N LEU A 182 4.59 15.63 -36.19
CA LEU A 182 4.75 16.78 -35.29
C LEU A 182 6.08 16.69 -34.52
N GLY A 183 6.96 17.65 -34.81
CA GLY A 183 7.77 18.36 -33.82
C GLY A 183 8.59 17.54 -32.84
N ALA A 184 9.67 16.92 -33.34
CA ALA A 184 10.54 16.06 -32.53
C ALA A 184 11.38 16.85 -31.50
N SER A 185 10.97 16.84 -30.22
CA SER A 185 11.78 16.28 -29.12
C SER A 185 11.16 16.54 -27.74
N ALA A 186 10.66 17.75 -27.47
CA ALA A 186 10.12 18.11 -26.15
C ALA A 186 8.64 17.72 -26.01
N GLU A 187 7.83 17.98 -27.04
CA GLU A 187 6.42 17.54 -27.06
C GLU A 187 6.31 16.01 -26.97
N LEU A 188 7.27 15.31 -27.57
CA LEU A 188 7.34 13.85 -27.52
C LEU A 188 7.65 13.32 -26.11
N SER A 189 8.36 14.04 -25.24
CA SER A 189 8.66 13.55 -23.90
C SER A 189 7.43 13.57 -23.00
N ALA A 190 6.68 14.68 -22.96
CA ALA A 190 5.46 14.76 -22.15
C ALA A 190 4.38 13.79 -22.64
N VAL A 191 4.20 13.67 -23.96
CA VAL A 191 3.27 12.69 -24.54
C VAL A 191 3.70 11.25 -24.19
N ARG A 192 5.00 10.95 -24.23
CA ARG A 192 5.53 9.62 -23.86
C ARG A 192 5.30 9.30 -22.38
N GLU A 193 5.56 10.25 -21.48
CA GLU A 193 5.32 10.08 -20.05
C GLU A 193 3.83 9.86 -19.75
N LEU A 194 2.97 10.68 -20.35
CA LEU A 194 1.53 10.58 -20.20
C LEU A 194 1.00 9.25 -20.74
N ARG A 195 1.55 8.75 -21.85
CA ARG A 195 1.23 7.41 -22.38
C ARG A 195 1.56 6.31 -21.37
N CYS A 196 2.77 6.33 -20.81
CA CYS A 196 3.16 5.36 -19.79
C CYS A 196 2.28 5.45 -18.53
N GLU A 197 1.87 6.65 -18.13
CA GLU A 197 0.95 6.84 -17.01
C GLU A 197 -0.43 6.23 -17.29
N LEU A 198 -1.00 6.49 -18.47
CA LEU A 198 -2.29 5.95 -18.88
C LEU A 198 -2.25 4.42 -19.03
N GLU A 199 -1.16 3.83 -19.52
CA GLU A 199 -1.01 2.37 -19.61
C GLU A 199 -0.99 1.73 -18.21
N LYS A 200 -0.23 2.29 -17.27
CA LYS A 200 -0.18 1.81 -15.88
C LYS A 200 -1.54 1.93 -15.17
N SER A 201 -2.16 3.10 -15.22
CA SER A 201 -3.46 3.31 -14.55
C SER A 201 -4.57 2.51 -15.21
N LYS A 202 -4.48 2.20 -16.51
CA LYS A 202 -5.43 1.31 -17.19
C LYS A 202 -5.39 -0.11 -16.63
N ALA A 203 -4.21 -0.62 -16.31
CA ALA A 203 -4.03 -1.96 -15.74
C ALA A 203 -4.43 -2.03 -14.25
N ASP A 204 -4.07 -1.00 -13.46
CA ASP A 204 -4.17 -1.08 -12.00
C ASP A 204 -5.48 -0.52 -11.42
N GLU A 205 -6.13 0.43 -12.10
CA GLU A 205 -7.25 1.19 -11.51
C GLU A 205 -8.64 0.77 -12.02
N PRO A 206 -9.66 0.74 -11.14
CA PRO A 206 -11.05 0.51 -11.55
C PRO A 206 -11.55 1.67 -12.42
N HIS A 207 -12.49 1.36 -13.34
CA HIS A 207 -13.02 2.30 -14.34
C HIS A 207 -13.44 3.67 -13.76
N ARG A 208 -14.05 3.70 -12.57
CA ARG A 208 -14.45 4.95 -11.90
C ARG A 208 -13.26 5.87 -11.60
N LYS A 209 -12.13 5.32 -11.14
CA LYS A 209 -10.90 6.08 -10.85
C LYS A 209 -10.21 6.53 -12.14
N ARG A 210 -10.14 5.66 -13.15
CA ARG A 210 -9.64 6.00 -14.49
C ARG A 210 -10.35 7.23 -15.08
N LYS A 211 -11.69 7.26 -15.02
CA LYS A 211 -12.50 8.40 -15.48
C LYS A 211 -12.20 9.70 -14.73
N GLN A 212 -11.95 9.63 -13.42
CA GLN A 212 -11.57 10.80 -12.62
C GLN A 212 -10.16 11.29 -12.98
N ARG A 213 -9.20 10.37 -13.10
CA ARG A 213 -7.82 10.68 -13.49
C ARG A 213 -7.76 11.32 -14.87
N PHE A 214 -8.49 10.77 -15.84
CA PHE A 214 -8.58 11.32 -17.19
C PHE A 214 -9.08 12.77 -17.21
N LYS A 215 -10.16 13.06 -16.46
CA LYS A 215 -10.69 14.43 -16.33
C LYS A 215 -9.68 15.38 -15.68
N LYS A 216 -8.91 14.91 -14.69
CA LYS A 216 -7.86 15.71 -14.06
C LYS A 216 -6.77 16.09 -15.07
N LEU A 217 -6.28 15.11 -15.83
CA LEU A 217 -5.26 15.34 -16.87
C LEU A 217 -5.77 16.31 -17.95
N GLN A 218 -7.04 16.21 -18.36
CA GLN A 218 -7.64 17.17 -19.30
C GLN A 218 -7.69 18.60 -18.76
N LEU A 219 -7.94 18.79 -17.47
CA LEU A 219 -7.96 20.12 -16.84
C LEU A 219 -6.56 20.69 -16.63
N GLU A 220 -5.60 19.82 -16.34
CA GLU A 220 -4.19 20.16 -16.15
C GLU A 220 -3.54 20.60 -17.44
N TRP A 221 -3.82 19.92 -18.56
CA TRP A 221 -3.28 20.21 -19.89
C TRP A 221 -4.24 21.01 -20.78
N HIS A 222 -5.19 21.75 -20.20
CA HIS A 222 -6.17 22.49 -21.00
C HIS A 222 -5.52 23.72 -21.69
N PRO A 223 -5.71 23.94 -23.01
CA PRO A 223 -5.06 25.03 -23.73
C PRO A 223 -5.48 26.43 -23.27
N ASP A 224 -6.68 26.58 -22.70
CA ASP A 224 -7.14 27.85 -22.10
C ASP A 224 -6.27 28.27 -20.89
N LYS A 225 -5.80 27.30 -20.10
CA LYS A 225 -4.97 27.55 -18.92
C LYS A 225 -3.49 27.56 -19.26
N ASN A 226 -3.06 26.66 -20.16
CA ASN A 226 -1.68 26.51 -20.59
C ASN A 226 -1.57 26.81 -22.07
N ARG A 227 -1.11 28.02 -22.40
CA ARG A 227 -0.97 28.49 -23.80
C ARG A 227 0.27 27.93 -24.51
N SER A 228 0.87 26.85 -24.00
CA SER A 228 2.00 26.20 -24.66
C SER A 228 1.52 25.25 -25.75
N ASP A 229 2.31 25.15 -26.81
CA ASP A 229 2.06 24.20 -27.91
C ASP A 229 2.06 22.76 -27.40
N GLU A 230 2.95 22.46 -26.45
CA GLU A 230 3.01 21.18 -25.72
C GLU A 230 1.68 20.82 -25.05
N ALA A 231 1.01 21.77 -24.37
CA ALA A 231 -0.25 21.47 -23.71
C ALA A 231 -1.35 21.15 -24.73
N THR A 232 -1.34 21.85 -25.86
CA THR A 232 -2.25 21.56 -26.97
C THR A 232 -2.00 20.16 -27.54
N ALA A 233 -0.74 19.78 -27.79
CA ALA A 233 -0.36 18.45 -28.27
C ALA A 233 -0.75 17.34 -27.29
N VAL A 234 -0.48 17.52 -25.99
CA VAL A 234 -0.86 16.58 -24.93
C VAL A 234 -2.38 16.45 -24.81
N PHE A 235 -3.11 17.56 -24.92
CA PHE A 235 -4.57 17.56 -24.87
C PHE A 235 -5.18 16.82 -26.06
N GLN A 236 -4.67 17.05 -27.28
CA GLN A 236 -5.10 16.34 -28.47
C GLN A 236 -4.82 14.82 -28.35
N PHE A 237 -3.64 14.46 -27.85
CA PHE A 237 -3.30 13.06 -27.55
C PHE A 237 -4.26 12.43 -26.51
N LEU A 238 -4.62 13.17 -25.45
CA LEU A 238 -5.61 12.71 -24.49
C LEU A 238 -6.95 12.42 -25.16
N GLN A 239 -7.46 13.34 -25.99
CA GLN A 239 -8.75 13.14 -26.67
C GLN A 239 -8.72 11.92 -27.59
N SER A 240 -7.64 11.70 -28.35
CA SER A 240 -7.52 10.54 -29.25
C SER A 240 -7.49 9.20 -28.50
N LYS A 241 -6.91 9.18 -27.28
CA LYS A 241 -6.86 7.98 -26.42
C LYS A 241 -8.07 7.81 -25.50
N LYS A 242 -9.05 8.70 -25.54
CA LYS A 242 -10.24 8.66 -24.65
C LYS A 242 -11.01 7.35 -24.75
N SER A 243 -11.30 6.89 -25.98
CA SER A 243 -12.05 5.65 -26.23
C SER A 243 -11.29 4.42 -25.73
N TRP A 244 -9.99 4.35 -26.02
CA TRP A 244 -9.12 3.26 -25.56
C TRP A 244 -8.97 3.26 -24.03
N TYR A 245 -8.79 4.41 -23.40
CA TYR A 245 -8.53 4.49 -21.97
C TYR A 245 -9.79 4.30 -21.11
N LEU A 246 -10.94 4.76 -21.60
CA LEU A 246 -12.23 4.64 -20.90
C LEU A 246 -13.14 3.53 -21.46
N GLY A 247 -12.64 2.71 -22.39
CA GLY A 247 -13.33 1.50 -22.83
C GLY A 247 -13.66 0.58 -21.65
N LYS A 248 -14.81 -0.10 -21.75
CA LYS A 248 -15.32 -1.04 -20.75
C LYS A 248 -14.50 -2.32 -20.72
#